data_AF-A0A9D8ILP4-F1
#
_entry.id   AF-A0A9D8ILP4-F1
#
_cell.length_a   1.000
_cell.length_b   1.000
_cell.length_c   1.000
_cell.angle_alpha   90.00
_cell.angle_beta   90.00
_cell.angle_gamma   90.00
#
_symmetry.space_group_name_H-M   'P 1'
#
loop_
_entity.id
_entity.type
_entity.pdbx_description
1 polymer ?
#
loop_
_entity_poly.entity_id
_entity_poly.type
_entity_poly.pdbx_seq_one_letter_code
_entity_poly.pdbx_strand_id
1 'polypeptide(L)'
;MEATVLLPRLKADRRHDIDALRAFAMLLGIGLHAALAYSGKPWLVVDSRQADFFYWFFSAAHGFRMPLFFLVSGYFTALLVSRRGLWAMLGNRASRILVPCLLGLATIVQLNVKVGDWAMGWNMRHPGTPLTGAVVRKENERIAPLLDAGADIEQPETRLKMRPLAWAVMTGNDEAARLLLERGADP
;
A
#
# COMPACT_ATOMS: atom_id res chain seq x y z
N MET A 1 35.91 1.00 35.26
CA MET A 1 36.47 -0.25 34.71
C MET A 1 35.84 -0.46 33.33
N GLU A 2 36.34 0.27 32.33
CA GLU A 2 35.89 0.12 30.94
C GLU A 2 36.51 -1.16 30.38
N ALA A 3 35.67 -2.19 30.19
CA ALA A 3 36.08 -3.38 29.45
C ALA A 3 36.13 -3.00 27.97
N THR A 4 37.22 -2.38 27.54
CA THR A 4 37.55 -2.18 26.13
C THR A 4 37.83 -3.55 25.54
N VAL A 5 36.78 -4.25 25.12
CA VAL A 5 36.91 -5.50 24.36
C VAL A 5 37.63 -5.15 23.06
N LEU A 6 38.94 -5.38 23.03
CA LEU A 6 39.78 -5.27 21.84
C LEU A 6 39.43 -6.41 20.90
N LEU A 7 38.31 -6.26 20.18
CA LEU A 7 38.00 -7.14 19.06
C LEU A 7 39.08 -6.92 17.99
N PRO A 8 39.70 -7.99 17.46
CA PRO A 8 40.69 -7.87 16.40
C PRO A 8 40.11 -7.05 15.26
N ARG A 9 40.85 -6.03 14.79
CA ARG A 9 40.49 -5.29 13.57
C ARG A 9 40.67 -6.23 12.38
N LEU A 10 39.64 -7.03 12.10
CA LEU A 10 39.61 -7.90 10.93
C LEU A 10 39.84 -7.05 9.68
N LYS A 11 40.93 -7.31 8.95
CA LYS A 11 41.08 -6.90 7.55
C LYS A 11 39.99 -7.66 6.79
N ALA A 12 38.87 -7.04 6.47
CA ALA A 12 37.89 -7.71 5.59
C ALA A 12 38.06 -7.18 4.20
N ASP A 13 38.45 -8.10 3.33
CA ASP A 13 38.06 -8.02 1.94
C ASP A 13 36.56 -7.92 1.80
N ARG A 14 36.12 -7.30 0.71
CA ARG A 14 34.69 -7.19 0.38
C ARG A 14 34.11 -8.60 0.21
N ARG A 15 33.03 -8.89 0.93
CA ARG A 15 32.30 -10.15 0.88
C ARG A 15 31.33 -10.18 -0.30
N HIS A 16 31.85 -10.54 -1.48
CA HIS A 16 31.09 -10.63 -2.73
C HIS A 16 29.97 -11.67 -2.69
N ASP A 17 30.14 -12.74 -1.91
CA ASP A 17 29.15 -13.77 -1.63
C ASP A 17 27.86 -13.19 -1.00
N ILE A 18 28.01 -12.35 0.03
CA ILE A 18 26.88 -11.75 0.73
C ILE A 18 26.22 -10.65 -0.12
N ASP A 19 27.03 -9.89 -0.88
CA ASP A 19 26.51 -8.92 -1.85
C ASP A 19 25.67 -9.59 -2.94
N ALA A 20 26.11 -10.75 -3.47
CA ALA A 20 25.39 -11.53 -4.47
C ALA A 20 24.08 -12.11 -3.91
N LEU A 21 24.11 -12.65 -2.68
CA LEU A 21 22.91 -13.16 -1.99
C LEU A 21 21.84 -12.08 -1.84
N ARG A 22 22.26 -10.87 -1.46
CA ARG A 22 21.36 -9.71 -1.36
C ARG A 22 20.81 -9.30 -2.73
N ALA A 23 21.65 -9.27 -3.76
CA ALA A 23 21.24 -8.91 -5.12
C ALA A 23 20.21 -9.91 -5.66
N PHE A 24 20.44 -11.21 -5.46
CA PHE A 24 19.49 -12.25 -5.80
C PHE A 24 18.14 -12.06 -5.10
N ALA A 25 18.14 -11.79 -3.79
CA ALA A 25 16.93 -11.52 -3.03
C ALA A 25 16.17 -10.27 -3.51
N MET A 26 16.87 -9.25 -4.01
CA MET A 26 16.28 -8.06 -4.63
C MET A 26 15.63 -8.38 -5.99
N LEU A 27 16.31 -9.17 -6.83
CA LEU A 27 15.78 -9.59 -8.14
C LEU A 27 14.53 -10.47 -8.01
N LEU A 28 14.52 -11.38 -7.03
CA LEU A 28 13.33 -12.17 -6.71
C LEU A 28 12.11 -11.29 -6.40
N GLY A 29 12.34 -10.06 -5.92
CA GLY A 29 11.29 -9.10 -5.68
C GLY A 29 10.57 -8.59 -6.91
N ILE A 30 11.22 -8.56 -8.08
CA ILE A 30 10.57 -8.17 -9.35
C ILE A 30 9.51 -9.23 -9.72
N GLY A 31 9.90 -10.51 -9.68
CA GLY A 31 8.98 -11.62 -9.92
C GLY A 31 7.83 -11.64 -8.91
N LEU A 32 8.10 -11.34 -7.64
CA LEU A 32 7.07 -11.27 -6.60
C LEU A 32 6.01 -10.21 -6.92
N HIS A 33 6.38 -8.99 -7.33
CA HIS A 33 5.40 -7.96 -7.67
C HIS A 33 4.61 -8.30 -8.94
N ALA A 34 5.24 -8.98 -9.92
CA ALA A 34 4.52 -9.47 -11.09
C ALA A 34 3.49 -10.54 -10.72
N ALA A 35 3.82 -11.44 -9.78
CA ALA A 35 2.92 -12.49 -9.31
C ALA A 35 1.69 -11.95 -8.56
N LEU A 36 1.79 -10.76 -7.93
CA LEU A 36 0.70 -10.19 -7.14
C LEU A 36 -0.60 -10.01 -7.95
N ALA A 37 -0.49 -9.64 -9.23
CA ALA A 37 -1.63 -9.47 -10.13
C ALA A 37 -2.44 -10.77 -10.37
N TYR A 38 -1.84 -11.94 -10.14
CA TYR A 38 -2.39 -13.27 -10.44
C TYR A 38 -2.56 -14.17 -9.20
N SER A 39 -2.28 -13.64 -8.00
CA SER A 39 -2.21 -14.40 -6.74
C SER A 39 -3.43 -14.26 -5.82
N GLY A 40 -4.44 -13.49 -6.23
CA GLY A 40 -5.63 -13.17 -5.42
C GLY A 40 -5.37 -12.25 -4.23
N LYS A 41 -4.16 -11.68 -4.12
CA LYS A 41 -3.79 -10.73 -3.07
C LYS A 41 -4.22 -9.30 -3.43
N PRO A 42 -4.48 -8.44 -2.43
CA PRO A 42 -4.74 -7.02 -2.68
C PRO A 42 -3.57 -6.37 -3.45
N TRP A 43 -3.83 -5.95 -4.68
CA TRP A 43 -2.88 -5.25 -5.54
C TRP A 43 -3.59 -4.23 -6.42
N LEU A 44 -2.87 -3.22 -6.92
CA LEU A 44 -3.46 -2.13 -7.70
C LEU A 44 -4.16 -2.62 -8.98
N VAL A 45 -3.63 -3.69 -9.58
CA VAL A 45 -4.14 -4.28 -10.82
C VAL A 45 -4.23 -5.78 -10.61
N VAL A 46 -5.43 -6.35 -10.79
CA VAL A 46 -5.70 -7.78 -10.62
C VAL A 46 -6.29 -8.30 -11.93
N ASP A 47 -5.77 -9.42 -12.43
CA ASP A 47 -6.28 -10.05 -13.65
C ASP A 47 -7.57 -10.85 -13.35
N SER A 48 -8.41 -11.04 -14.36
CA SER A 48 -9.54 -11.98 -14.29
C SER A 48 -9.10 -13.45 -14.11
N ARG A 49 -7.92 -13.82 -14.63
CA ARG A 49 -7.35 -15.16 -14.56
C ARG A 49 -6.36 -15.26 -13.42
N GLN A 50 -6.77 -15.92 -12.35
CA GLN A 50 -5.94 -16.19 -11.18
C GLN A 50 -5.37 -17.62 -11.25
N ALA A 51 -4.20 -17.85 -10.66
CA ALA A 51 -3.63 -19.20 -10.55
C ALA A 51 -2.88 -19.42 -9.24
N ASP A 52 -3.13 -20.57 -8.60
CA ASP A 52 -2.56 -20.94 -7.31
C ASP A 52 -1.03 -20.97 -7.30
N PHE A 53 -0.42 -21.26 -8.45
CA PHE A 53 1.03 -21.22 -8.62
C PHE A 53 1.61 -19.86 -8.18
N PHE A 54 1.00 -18.75 -8.57
CA PHE A 54 1.50 -17.40 -8.24
C PHE A 54 1.37 -17.09 -6.75
N TYR A 55 0.34 -17.64 -6.09
CA TYR A 55 0.20 -17.54 -4.63
C TYR A 55 1.34 -18.27 -3.90
N TRP A 56 1.65 -19.50 -4.30
CA TRP A 56 2.71 -20.29 -3.68
C TRP A 56 4.09 -19.70 -3.98
N PHE A 57 4.31 -19.24 -5.21
CA PHE A 57 5.51 -18.51 -5.58
C PHE A 57 5.69 -17.23 -4.74
N PHE A 58 4.64 -16.41 -4.63
CA PHE A 58 4.65 -15.22 -3.77
C PHE A 58 5.01 -15.59 -2.33
N SER A 59 4.34 -16.60 -1.77
CA SER A 59 4.51 -17.01 -0.37
C SER A 59 5.93 -17.51 -0.08
N ALA A 60 6.47 -18.35 -0.97
CA ALA A 60 7.85 -18.83 -0.87
C ALA A 60 8.87 -17.69 -1.03
N ALA A 61 8.71 -16.85 -2.06
CA ALA A 61 9.61 -15.74 -2.32
C ALA A 61 9.60 -14.69 -1.19
N HIS A 62 8.42 -14.35 -0.67
CA HIS A 62 8.26 -13.41 0.43
C HIS A 62 8.82 -14.00 1.74
N GLY A 63 8.38 -15.21 2.07
CA GLY A 63 8.74 -15.93 3.29
C GLY A 63 10.24 -16.23 3.38
N PHE A 64 10.91 -16.44 2.26
CA PHE A 64 12.36 -16.59 2.22
C PHE A 64 13.10 -15.25 2.24
N ARG A 65 12.74 -14.30 1.38
CA ARG A 65 13.54 -13.07 1.19
C ARG A 65 13.51 -12.17 2.43
N MET A 66 12.38 -12.06 3.13
CA MET A 66 12.27 -11.13 4.26
C MET A 66 13.16 -11.54 5.44
N PRO A 67 13.10 -12.79 5.94
CA PRO A 67 14.05 -13.27 6.95
C PRO A 67 15.51 -13.20 6.49
N LEU A 68 15.78 -13.49 5.22
CA LEU A 68 17.12 -13.37 4.66
C LEU A 68 17.68 -11.95 4.77
N PHE A 69 16.89 -10.93 4.41
CA PHE A 69 17.31 -9.52 4.58
C PHE A 69 17.53 -9.15 6.04
N PHE A 70 16.72 -9.66 6.97
CA PHE A 70 16.92 -9.43 8.41
C PHE A 70 18.25 -10.04 8.89
N LEU A 71 18.55 -11.27 8.49
CA LEU A 71 19.80 -11.95 8.84
C LEU A 71 21.02 -11.19 8.29
N VAL A 72 21.01 -10.84 7.00
CA VAL A 72 22.08 -10.09 6.35
C VAL A 72 22.26 -8.71 6.99
N SER A 73 21.16 -8.02 7.33
CA SER A 73 21.20 -6.73 8.04
C SER A 73 21.82 -6.85 9.44
N GLY A 74 21.49 -7.91 10.18
CA GLY A 74 22.07 -8.21 11.50
C GLY A 74 23.58 -8.44 11.41
N TYR A 75 24.01 -9.27 10.45
CA TYR A 75 25.42 -9.55 10.19
C TYR A 75 26.23 -8.26 9.93
N PHE A 76 25.77 -7.40 9.01
CA PHE A 76 26.47 -6.14 8.72
C PHE A 76 26.39 -5.13 9.88
N THR A 77 25.35 -5.19 10.70
CA THR A 77 25.26 -4.34 11.90
C THR A 77 26.32 -4.73 12.91
N ALA A 78 26.44 -6.02 13.23
CA ALA A 78 27.47 -6.52 14.13
C ALA A 78 28.88 -6.21 13.61
N LEU A 79 29.12 -6.39 12.30
CA LEU A 79 30.38 -6.06 11.65
C LEU A 79 30.70 -4.55 11.69
N LEU A 80 29.69 -3.69 11.55
CA LEU A 80 29.89 -2.25 11.61
C LEU A 80 30.18 -1.77 13.05
N VAL A 81 29.46 -2.32 14.03
CA VAL A 81 29.67 -2.02 15.45
C VAL A 81 31.06 -2.44 15.89
N SER A 82 31.52 -3.63 15.52
CA SER A 82 32.86 -4.11 15.88
C SER A 82 33.99 -3.28 15.25
N ARG A 83 33.72 -2.54 14.16
CA ARG A 83 34.71 -1.74 13.44
C ARG A 83 34.71 -0.26 13.78
N ARG A 84 33.54 0.34 13.99
CA ARG A 84 33.36 1.79 14.13
C ARG A 84 32.71 2.19 15.45
N GLY A 85 32.30 1.22 16.27
CA GLY A 85 31.56 1.44 17.51
C GLY A 85 30.07 1.70 17.29
N LEU A 86 29.31 1.64 18.39
CA LEU A 86 27.86 1.81 18.42
C LEU A 86 27.41 3.20 17.96
N TRP A 87 28.09 4.25 18.44
CA TRP A 87 27.70 5.64 18.15
C TRP A 87 27.84 6.01 16.67
N ALA A 88 28.92 5.57 16.02
CA ALA A 88 29.10 5.77 14.58
C ALA A 88 28.06 4.99 13.75
N MET A 89 27.66 3.79 14.20
CA MET A 89 26.57 3.03 13.58
C MET A 89 25.23 3.77 13.71
N LEU A 90 24.88 4.24 14.90
CA LEU A 90 23.63 4.94 15.17
C LEU A 90 23.55 6.25 14.37
N GLY A 91 24.59 7.08 14.39
CA GLY A 91 24.63 8.33 13.62
C GLY A 91 24.46 8.09 12.11
N ASN A 92 25.20 7.13 11.55
CA ASN A 92 25.10 6.78 10.12
C ASN A 92 23.69 6.29 9.74
N ARG A 93 23.04 5.50 10.60
CA ARG A 93 21.68 5.01 10.36
C ARG A 93 20.65 6.13 10.53
N ALA A 94 20.81 6.98 11.54
CA ALA A 94 19.94 8.12 11.78
C ALA A 94 19.93 9.05 10.55
N SER A 95 21.08 9.44 10.02
CA SER A 95 21.12 10.29 8.82
C SER A 95 20.52 9.61 7.59
N ARG A 96 20.70 8.29 7.41
CA ARG A 96 20.17 7.56 6.25
C ARG A 96 18.68 7.22 6.34
N ILE A 97 18.10 7.23 7.53
CA ILE A 97 16.68 6.89 7.76
C ILE A 97 15.88 8.17 8.01
N LEU A 98 16.29 9.00 8.97
CA LEU A 98 15.55 10.18 9.38
C LEU A 98 15.51 11.24 8.28
N VAL A 99 16.61 11.47 7.55
CA VAL A 99 16.61 12.51 6.50
C VAL A 99 15.63 12.17 5.38
N PRO A 100 15.67 10.98 4.73
CA PRO A 100 14.66 10.63 3.74
C PRO A 100 13.24 10.53 4.32
N CYS A 101 13.09 10.09 5.57
CA CYS A 101 11.79 10.00 6.23
C CYS A 101 11.15 11.39 6.41
N LEU A 102 11.90 12.35 6.96
CA LEU A 102 11.42 13.72 7.17
C LEU A 102 11.13 14.42 5.84
N LEU A 103 12.01 14.24 4.85
CA LEU A 103 11.76 14.76 3.50
C LEU A 103 10.51 14.13 2.88
N GLY A 104 10.33 12.81 3.00
CA GLY A 104 9.14 12.11 2.53
C GLY A 104 7.87 12.58 3.24
N LEU A 105 7.91 12.80 4.55
CA LEU A 105 6.79 13.32 5.32
C LEU A 105 6.41 14.75 4.92
N ALA A 106 7.42 15.61 4.69
CA ALA A 106 7.21 17.00 4.30
C ALA A 106 6.77 17.15 2.83
N THR A 107 7.19 16.25 1.94
CA THR A 107 6.95 16.37 0.50
C THR A 107 6.00 15.30 -0.04
N ILE A 108 6.41 14.04 -0.04
CA ILE A 108 5.68 12.92 -0.67
C ILE A 108 4.32 12.70 -0.01
N VAL A 109 4.27 12.69 1.32
CA VAL A 109 3.01 12.47 2.06
C VAL A 109 2.05 13.64 1.81
N GLN A 110 2.52 14.87 1.90
CA GLN A 110 1.70 16.06 1.63
C GLN A 110 1.18 16.08 0.19
N LEU A 111 2.03 15.72 -0.76
CA LEU A 111 1.64 15.62 -2.17
C LEU A 111 0.58 14.52 -2.37
N ASN A 112 0.77 13.33 -1.78
CA ASN A 112 -0.19 12.24 -1.88
C ASN A 112 -1.56 12.62 -1.32
N VAL A 113 -1.59 13.24 -0.14
CA VAL A 113 -2.84 13.69 0.47
C VAL A 113 -3.52 14.73 -0.41
N LYS A 114 -2.80 15.78 -0.84
CA LYS A 114 -3.38 16.83 -1.70
C LYS A 114 -3.87 16.30 -3.04
N VAL A 115 -3.14 15.39 -3.67
CA VAL A 115 -3.54 14.75 -4.93
C VAL A 115 -4.75 13.84 -4.70
N GLY A 116 -4.77 13.10 -3.59
CA GLY A 116 -5.89 12.26 -3.19
C GLY A 116 -7.16 13.07 -2.93
N ASP A 117 -7.07 14.14 -2.15
CA ASP A 117 -8.17 15.06 -1.87
C ASP A 117 -8.69 15.72 -3.15
N TRP A 118 -7.77 16.16 -4.03
CA TRP A 118 -8.12 16.71 -5.33
C TRP A 118 -8.85 15.68 -6.20
N ALA A 119 -8.33 14.45 -6.31
CA ALA A 119 -8.93 13.38 -7.08
C ALA A 119 -10.30 12.99 -6.52
N MET A 120 -10.45 12.92 -5.20
CA MET A 120 -11.71 12.64 -4.53
C MET A 120 -12.74 13.75 -4.80
N GLY A 121 -12.36 15.01 -4.61
CA GLY A 121 -13.22 16.16 -4.88
C GLY A 121 -13.57 16.30 -6.37
N TRP A 122 -12.70 15.86 -7.28
CA TRP A 122 -13.02 15.77 -8.71
C TRP A 122 -14.11 14.72 -8.97
N ASN A 123 -13.99 13.52 -8.38
CA ASN A 123 -14.99 12.45 -8.49
C ASN A 123 -16.36 12.91 -7.98
N MET A 124 -16.41 13.55 -6.80
CA MET A 124 -17.66 14.05 -6.22
C MET A 124 -18.36 15.09 -7.12
N ARG A 125 -17.60 15.91 -7.87
CA ARG A 125 -18.14 16.90 -8.81
C ARG A 125 -18.59 16.29 -10.14
N HIS A 126 -18.05 15.14 -10.52
CA HIS A 126 -18.31 14.47 -11.79
C HIS A 126 -18.76 13.01 -11.57
N PRO A 127 -19.92 12.80 -10.91
CA PRO A 127 -20.46 11.47 -10.68
C PRO A 127 -20.71 10.77 -12.01
N GLY A 128 -20.40 9.48 -12.05
CA GLY A 128 -20.41 8.62 -13.22
C GLY A 128 -21.80 8.10 -13.55
N THR A 129 -22.74 8.18 -12.62
CA THR A 129 -24.15 7.87 -12.85
C THR A 129 -25.06 8.99 -12.31
N PRO A 130 -26.25 9.19 -12.89
CA PRO A 130 -27.23 10.13 -12.33
C PRO A 130 -27.62 9.79 -10.89
N LEU A 131 -27.72 8.50 -10.55
CA LEU A 131 -28.07 8.02 -9.20
C LEU A 131 -26.98 8.36 -8.19
N THR A 132 -25.71 8.04 -8.46
CA THR A 132 -24.59 8.43 -7.59
C THR A 132 -24.48 9.94 -7.44
N GLY A 133 -24.79 10.70 -8.50
CA GLY A 133 -24.82 12.16 -8.43
C GLY A 133 -25.87 12.72 -7.48
N ALA A 134 -27.09 12.18 -7.50
CA ALA A 134 -28.14 12.57 -6.55
C ALA A 134 -27.75 12.23 -5.10
N VAL A 135 -27.17 11.05 -4.88
CA VAL A 135 -26.69 10.61 -3.56
C VAL A 135 -25.60 11.53 -3.01
N VAL A 136 -24.56 11.79 -3.80
CA VAL A 136 -23.40 12.60 -3.38
C VAL A 136 -23.78 14.05 -3.11
N ARG A 137 -24.74 14.59 -3.86
CA ARG A 137 -25.23 15.97 -3.69
C ARG A 137 -26.33 16.11 -2.64
N LYS A 138 -26.75 15.00 -2.03
CA LYS A 138 -27.86 14.93 -1.06
C LYS A 138 -29.20 15.40 -1.62
N GLU A 139 -29.43 15.14 -2.91
CA GLU A 139 -30.67 15.45 -3.62
C GLU A 139 -31.67 14.27 -3.47
N ASN A 140 -32.08 13.98 -2.23
CA ASN A 140 -32.81 12.77 -1.87
C ASN A 140 -34.14 12.61 -2.63
N GLU A 141 -34.79 13.73 -2.94
CA GLU A 141 -36.01 13.81 -3.74
C GLU A 141 -35.86 13.22 -5.15
N ARG A 142 -34.64 13.20 -5.70
CA ARG A 142 -34.35 12.67 -7.05
C ARG A 142 -34.05 11.18 -7.06
N ILE A 143 -33.70 10.59 -5.91
CA ILE A 143 -33.25 9.20 -5.84
C ILE A 143 -34.38 8.24 -6.21
N ALA A 144 -35.57 8.40 -5.60
CA ALA A 144 -36.73 7.56 -5.89
C ALA A 144 -37.15 7.62 -7.38
N PRO A 145 -37.35 8.81 -8.00
CA PRO A 145 -37.65 8.89 -9.43
C PRO A 145 -36.58 8.28 -10.34
N LEU A 146 -35.30 8.38 -9.98
CA LEU A 146 -34.21 7.77 -10.77
C LEU A 146 -34.26 6.24 -10.70
N LEU A 147 -34.52 5.67 -9.53
CA LEU A 147 -34.71 4.23 -9.37
C LEU A 147 -35.96 3.74 -10.11
N ASP A 148 -37.06 4.49 -10.02
CA ASP A 148 -38.32 4.16 -10.72
C ASP A 148 -38.15 4.24 -12.25
N ALA A 149 -37.25 5.10 -12.75
CA ALA A 149 -36.85 5.17 -14.15
C ALA A 149 -35.87 4.06 -14.58
N GLY A 150 -35.53 3.12 -13.70
CA GLY A 150 -34.67 1.97 -13.99
C GLY A 150 -33.18 2.22 -13.78
N ALA A 151 -32.77 3.23 -12.99
CA ALA A 151 -31.38 3.35 -12.58
C ALA A 151 -30.95 2.12 -11.76
N ASP A 152 -29.83 1.51 -12.15
CA ASP A 152 -29.29 0.34 -11.47
C ASP A 152 -28.71 0.74 -10.10
N ILE A 153 -29.34 0.21 -9.05
CA ILE A 153 -29.01 0.48 -7.65
C ILE A 153 -27.65 -0.09 -7.22
N GLU A 154 -27.16 -1.09 -7.95
CA GLU A 154 -25.90 -1.78 -7.67
C GLU A 154 -24.75 -1.34 -8.58
N GLN A 155 -25.04 -0.51 -9.59
CA GLN A 155 -24.03 -0.12 -10.57
C GLN A 155 -22.87 0.63 -9.89
N PRO A 156 -21.65 0.05 -9.86
CA PRO A 156 -20.52 0.74 -9.27
C PRO A 156 -20.10 1.91 -10.17
N GLU A 157 -19.84 3.04 -9.53
CA GLU A 157 -19.27 4.24 -10.14
C GLU A 157 -18.00 3.89 -10.94
N THR A 158 -17.86 4.44 -12.15
CA THR A 158 -16.82 4.03 -13.11
C THR A 158 -15.39 4.16 -12.57
N ARG A 159 -15.12 5.16 -11.71
CA ARG A 159 -13.77 5.53 -11.27
C ARG A 159 -13.37 4.90 -9.94
N LEU A 160 -14.16 5.14 -8.89
CA LEU A 160 -13.87 4.61 -7.55
C LEU A 160 -14.45 3.21 -7.33
N LYS A 161 -15.20 2.66 -8.30
CA LYS A 161 -15.83 1.33 -8.24
C LYS A 161 -16.71 1.13 -6.98
N MET A 162 -17.19 2.22 -6.40
CA MET A 162 -18.09 2.22 -5.25
C MET A 162 -19.53 2.23 -5.73
N ARG A 163 -20.36 1.42 -5.05
CA ARG A 163 -21.81 1.36 -5.26
C ARG A 163 -22.51 2.62 -4.73
N PRO A 164 -23.72 2.94 -5.19
CA PRO A 164 -24.51 4.07 -4.68
C PRO A 164 -24.66 4.07 -3.15
N LEU A 165 -24.86 2.90 -2.53
CA LEU A 165 -24.97 2.79 -1.08
C LEU A 165 -23.66 3.17 -0.36
N ALA A 166 -22.52 2.72 -0.87
CA ALA A 166 -21.21 3.09 -0.32
C ALA A 166 -20.96 4.61 -0.38
N TRP A 167 -21.41 5.28 -1.44
CA TRP A 167 -21.37 6.74 -1.53
C TRP A 167 -22.28 7.43 -0.52
N ALA A 168 -23.48 6.90 -0.26
CA ALA A 168 -24.38 7.44 0.75
C ALA A 168 -23.75 7.41 2.14
N VAL A 169 -23.13 6.29 2.51
CA VAL A 169 -22.41 6.14 3.79
C VAL A 169 -21.20 7.06 3.85
N MET A 170 -20.37 7.08 2.80
CA MET A 170 -19.15 7.90 2.76
C MET A 170 -19.44 9.41 2.85
N THR A 171 -20.58 9.86 2.31
CA THR A 171 -20.98 11.28 2.33
C THR A 171 -21.85 11.65 3.54
N GLY A 172 -22.15 10.68 4.42
CA GLY A 172 -23.06 10.87 5.56
C GLY A 172 -24.45 11.30 5.11
N ASN A 173 -24.97 10.68 4.05
CA ASN A 173 -26.33 10.86 3.58
C ASN A 173 -27.19 9.69 4.07
N ASP A 174 -27.58 9.77 5.35
CA ASP A 174 -28.32 8.70 6.03
C ASP A 174 -29.68 8.43 5.39
N GLU A 175 -30.33 9.48 4.88
CA GLU A 175 -31.62 9.36 4.20
C GLU A 175 -31.48 8.61 2.87
N ALA A 176 -30.48 8.95 2.04
CA ALA A 176 -30.19 8.17 0.84
C ALA A 176 -29.79 6.73 1.17
N ALA A 177 -28.99 6.51 2.22
CA ALA A 177 -28.59 5.16 2.62
C ALA A 177 -29.79 4.30 3.01
N ARG A 178 -30.71 4.85 3.82
CA ARG A 178 -31.97 4.17 4.18
C ARG A 178 -32.82 3.90 2.95
N LEU A 179 -33.03 4.90 2.11
CA LEU A 179 -33.84 4.76 0.90
C LEU A 179 -33.27 3.69 -0.05
N LEU A 180 -31.94 3.65 -0.24
CA LEU A 180 -31.31 2.64 -1.07
C LEU A 180 -31.48 1.23 -0.47
N LEU A 181 -31.30 1.06 0.84
CA LEU A 181 -31.54 -0.22 1.52
C LEU A 181 -33.00 -0.67 1.44
N GLU A 182 -33.95 0.24 1.64
CA GLU A 182 -35.39 -0.03 1.49
C GLU A 182 -35.76 -0.46 0.06
N ARG A 183 -35.03 0.06 -0.93
CA ARG A 183 -35.16 -0.29 -2.35
C ARG A 183 -34.36 -1.53 -2.75
N GLY A 184 -33.73 -2.21 -1.78
CA GLY A 184 -33.05 -3.50 -1.98
C GLY A 184 -31.58 -3.41 -2.35
N ALA A 185 -30.90 -2.30 -2.05
CA ALA A 185 -29.44 -2.21 -2.20
C ALA A 185 -28.73 -3.22 -1.28
N ASP A 186 -27.70 -3.86 -1.79
CA ASP A 186 -26.87 -4.84 -1.07
C ASP A 186 -25.89 -4.10 -0.11
N PRO A 187 -25.92 -4.40 1.20
CA PRO A 187 -25.16 -3.70 2.24
C PRO A 187 -23.63 -3.85 2.16
#